data_AF-A0A093Z072-F1
#
_entry.id   AF-A0A093Z072-F1
#
_cell.length_a   1.000
_cell.length_b   1.000
_cell.length_c   1.000
_cell.angle_alpha   90.00
_cell.angle_beta   90.00
_cell.angle_gamma   90.00
#
_symmetry.space_group_name_H-M   'P 1'
#
loop_
_entity.id
_entity.type
_entity.pdbx_description
1 polymer ?
#
loop_
_entity_poly.entity_id
_entity_poly.type
_entity_poly.pdbx_seq_one_letter_code
_entity_poly.pdbx_strand_id
1 'polypeptide(L)'
;MAKPVQLQVIAEKTLHSPANPDLLAYSPSMELLAIGGADNNVLIYRLNGQRVFSASQKVKGVVLELQKLVWKPNGQLIAIAWSDGTVRLIGAESNKTVHKITVSEEEDTEVTCLAWTTYSAASKSLGDILSEAGSLWKDAAGGGLKGKSAQLLDLPRDLAAIDIESSLPKLSVLPSGGTTEDIFSSRASLDALFRPFDPKDNDSISIMIVGTSTGHIHLSIFDSFVIGTFPSPLKSSKTSRHQLIRHASHPRHAVHGLLMKSTSTLVGGLFFVPMHLGFLTSSSSDLSLLASRSSALQNLLRYIHQVQTLMAAEYQATQDLPSRFLGNIDETLGEHGDWTIAPALYHQVVTGHTLPEVKEWLVDELAER
;
A
#
# COMPACT_ATOMS: atom_id res chain seq x y z
N MET A 1 44.06 19.37 15.76
CA MET A 1 43.13 18.48 16.47
C MET A 1 41.72 18.98 16.23
N ALA A 2 40.88 18.21 15.53
CA ALA A 2 39.49 18.61 15.27
C ALA A 2 38.73 18.67 16.60
N LYS A 3 37.98 19.75 16.84
CA LYS A 3 37.12 19.87 18.03
C LYS A 3 36.14 18.69 18.06
N PRO A 4 35.92 18.02 19.20
CA PRO A 4 34.99 16.91 19.28
C PRO A 4 33.58 17.40 18.93
N VAL A 5 32.88 16.66 18.07
CA VAL A 5 31.49 16.92 17.72
C VAL A 5 30.64 16.70 18.97
N GLN A 6 30.12 17.78 19.56
CA GLN A 6 29.18 17.71 20.68
C GLN A 6 27.78 17.44 20.11
N LEU A 7 27.24 16.26 20.41
CA LEU A 7 25.86 15.92 20.08
C LEU A 7 24.94 16.51 21.16
N GLN A 8 23.91 17.24 20.73
CA GLN A 8 22.90 17.79 21.62
C GLN A 8 21.73 16.79 21.74
N VAL A 9 21.30 16.51 22.98
CA VAL A 9 20.10 15.72 23.21
C VAL A 9 18.88 16.58 22.89
N ILE A 10 18.09 16.16 21.90
CA ILE A 10 16.86 16.85 21.49
C ILE A 10 15.69 16.44 22.39
N ALA A 11 15.55 15.14 22.67
CA ALA A 11 14.49 14.59 23.49
C ALA A 11 14.93 13.28 24.14
N GLU A 12 14.33 12.97 25.29
CA GLU A 12 14.46 11.69 25.98
C GLU A 12 13.07 11.18 26.33
N LYS A 13 12.84 9.87 26.13
CA LYS A 13 11.54 9.26 26.42
C LYS A 13 11.70 7.81 26.86
N THR A 14 11.01 7.47 27.94
CA THR A 14 10.85 6.10 28.42
C THR A 14 9.66 5.44 27.74
N LEU A 15 9.89 4.31 27.07
CA LEU A 15 8.84 3.50 26.44
C LEU A 15 8.20 2.55 27.46
N HIS A 16 6.93 2.20 27.25
CA HIS A 16 6.21 1.28 28.14
C HIS A 16 6.58 -0.19 27.90
N SER A 17 6.86 -0.55 26.64
CA SER A 17 7.35 -1.88 26.23
C SER A 17 8.82 -1.79 25.79
N PRO A 18 9.60 -2.87 25.93
CA PRO A 18 10.96 -2.89 25.42
C PRO A 18 10.93 -2.79 23.89
N ALA A 19 11.76 -1.89 23.35
CA ALA A 19 11.93 -1.73 21.90
C ALA A 19 12.88 -2.82 21.37
N ASN A 20 12.56 -3.37 20.20
CA ASN A 20 13.45 -4.28 19.52
C ASN A 20 14.48 -3.47 18.70
N PRO A 21 15.80 -3.62 18.94
CA PRO A 21 16.82 -2.85 18.21
C PRO A 21 16.82 -3.11 16.69
N ASP A 22 16.36 -4.29 16.25
CA ASP A 22 16.27 -4.64 14.83
C ASP A 22 15.07 -3.99 14.12
N LEU A 23 14.15 -3.38 14.88
CA LEU A 23 12.89 -2.79 14.41
C LEU A 23 12.86 -1.28 14.68
N LEU A 24 13.94 -0.61 14.32
CA LEU A 24 14.05 0.85 14.39
C LEU A 24 14.29 1.39 12.98
N ALA A 25 13.48 2.36 12.56
CA ALA A 25 13.75 3.07 11.31
C ALA A 25 13.40 4.55 11.42
N TYR A 26 14.33 5.38 10.97
CA TYR A 26 14.19 6.82 10.90
C TYR A 26 13.69 7.24 9.51
N SER A 27 12.74 8.16 9.47
CA SER A 27 12.23 8.74 8.23
C SER A 27 13.27 9.69 7.64
N PRO A 28 13.66 9.52 6.37
CA PRO A 28 14.67 10.36 5.74
C PRO A 28 14.20 11.82 5.52
N SER A 29 12.89 12.09 5.53
CA SER A 29 12.35 13.41 5.17
C SER A 29 11.46 14.06 6.25
N MET A 30 10.69 13.29 7.02
CA MET A 30 9.61 13.83 7.86
C MET A 30 9.94 13.97 9.37
N GLU A 31 11.21 13.79 9.78
CA GLU A 31 11.63 13.82 11.20
C GLU A 31 10.81 12.87 12.10
N LEU A 32 10.45 11.71 11.54
CA LEU A 32 9.70 10.66 12.22
C LEU A 32 10.61 9.46 12.53
N LEU A 33 10.36 8.82 13.66
CA LEU A 33 11.01 7.59 14.08
C LEU A 33 9.95 6.51 14.26
N ALA A 34 10.10 5.40 13.54
CA ALA A 34 9.29 4.19 13.71
C ALA A 34 10.03 3.22 14.63
N ILE A 35 9.32 2.72 15.64
CA ILE A 35 9.84 1.80 16.66
C ILE A 35 8.91 0.60 16.77
N GLY A 36 9.45 -0.60 16.60
CA GLY A 36 8.77 -1.86 16.92
C GLY A 36 8.92 -2.19 18.40
N GLY A 37 7.79 -2.25 19.12
CA GLY A 37 7.73 -2.73 20.50
C GLY A 37 7.62 -4.25 20.57
N ALA A 38 8.01 -4.84 21.70
CA ALA A 38 7.83 -6.28 21.96
C ALA A 38 6.35 -6.72 22.04
N ASP A 39 5.43 -5.76 22.15
CA ASP A 39 3.98 -5.94 22.07
C ASP A 39 3.46 -6.02 20.63
N ASN A 40 4.35 -6.20 19.63
CA ASN A 40 4.05 -6.24 18.19
C ASN A 40 3.40 -4.97 17.64
N ASN A 41 3.48 -3.88 18.40
CA ASN A 41 2.99 -2.57 18.00
C ASN A 41 4.11 -1.76 17.35
N VAL A 42 3.79 -1.10 16.24
CA VAL A 42 4.65 -0.09 15.63
C VAL A 42 4.25 1.26 16.20
N LEU A 43 5.18 1.91 16.91
CA LEU A 43 5.02 3.23 17.48
C LEU A 43 5.74 4.26 16.62
N ILE A 44 5.04 5.32 16.25
CA ILE A 44 5.62 6.42 15.47
C ILE A 44 5.75 7.65 16.34
N TYR A 45 6.98 8.15 16.44
CA TYR A 45 7.34 9.32 17.21
C TYR A 45 7.89 10.43 16.32
N ARG A 46 7.64 11.67 16.69
CA ARG A 46 8.45 12.80 16.25
C ARG A 46 9.76 12.84 17.03
N LEU A 47 10.77 13.52 16.49
CA LEU A 47 12.05 13.73 17.18
C LEU A 47 11.93 14.42 18.54
N ASN A 48 10.86 15.20 18.77
CA ASN A 48 10.58 15.83 20.06
C ASN A 48 9.98 14.86 21.12
N GLY A 49 9.85 13.57 20.81
CA GLY A 49 9.29 12.55 21.71
C GLY A 49 7.75 12.48 21.71
N GLN A 50 7.06 13.29 20.91
CA GLN A 50 5.60 13.21 20.78
C GLN A 50 5.20 11.98 19.97
N ARG A 51 4.24 11.19 20.48
CA ARG A 51 3.67 10.06 19.73
C ARG A 51 2.71 10.60 18.68
N VAL A 52 2.93 10.25 17.42
CA VAL A 52 2.02 10.61 16.31
C VAL A 52 0.89 9.60 16.23
N PHE A 53 1.23 8.32 16.07
CA PHE A 53 0.27 7.23 16.05
C PHE A 53 0.93 5.90 16.41
N SER A 54 0.09 4.87 16.55
CA SER A 54 0.50 3.48 16.74
C SER A 54 -0.26 2.59 15.76
N ALA A 55 0.44 1.67 15.11
CA ALA A 55 -0.13 0.68 14.22
C ALA A 55 0.05 -0.72 14.82
N SER A 56 -1.02 -1.51 14.80
CA SER A 56 -1.06 -2.89 15.27
C SER A 56 -2.01 -3.67 14.38
N GLN A 57 -1.65 -4.87 13.95
CA GLN A 57 -2.57 -5.70 13.18
C GLN A 57 -3.15 -6.83 14.02
N LYS A 58 -4.46 -7.02 13.88
CA LYS A 58 -5.16 -8.24 14.30
C LYS A 58 -5.81 -8.93 13.10
N VAL A 59 -5.68 -10.24 13.02
CA VAL A 59 -6.37 -11.09 12.04
C VAL A 59 -7.10 -12.18 12.82
N LYS A 60 -8.43 -12.27 12.65
CA LYS A 60 -9.30 -13.19 13.41
C LYS A 60 -9.12 -13.12 14.95
N GLY A 61 -8.86 -11.92 15.47
CA GLY A 61 -8.62 -11.68 16.91
C GLY A 61 -7.20 -11.94 17.38
N VAL A 62 -6.34 -12.56 16.56
CA VAL A 62 -4.92 -12.83 16.88
C VAL A 62 -4.06 -11.63 16.47
N VAL A 63 -3.19 -11.18 17.36
CA VAL A 63 -2.20 -10.13 17.07
C VAL A 63 -1.09 -10.72 16.22
N LEU A 64 -0.81 -10.10 15.07
CA LEU A 64 0.29 -10.54 14.20
C LEU A 64 1.63 -10.06 14.74
N GLU A 65 2.68 -10.84 14.50
CA GLU A 65 4.03 -10.45 14.90
C GLU A 65 4.64 -9.49 13.88
N LEU A 66 5.35 -8.51 14.39
CA LEU A 66 6.07 -7.52 13.60
C LEU A 66 7.45 -8.07 13.22
N GLN A 67 7.70 -8.32 11.94
CA GLN A 67 8.94 -8.95 11.49
C GLN A 67 9.99 -7.96 11.00
N LYS A 68 9.59 -6.98 10.18
CA LYS A 68 10.45 -5.92 9.65
C LYS A 68 9.66 -4.64 9.37
N LEU A 69 10.35 -3.51 9.40
CA LEU A 69 9.80 -2.22 9.00
C LEU A 69 10.84 -1.40 8.24
N VAL A 70 10.41 -0.62 7.25
CA VAL A 70 11.28 0.30 6.50
C VAL A 70 10.48 1.51 6.01
N TRP A 71 11.11 2.68 6.02
CA TRP A 71 10.53 3.89 5.43
C TRP A 71 10.76 3.89 3.92
N LYS A 72 9.75 4.35 3.16
CA LYS A 72 9.97 4.76 1.78
C LYS A 72 10.99 5.91 1.77
N PRO A 73 11.92 5.99 0.80
CA PRO A 73 12.92 7.04 0.78
C PRO A 73 12.38 8.48 0.71
N ASN A 74 11.13 8.67 0.26
CA ASN A 74 10.46 9.97 0.31
C ASN A 74 9.80 10.28 1.67
N GLY A 75 9.79 9.32 2.60
CA GLY A 75 9.22 9.37 3.95
C GLY A 75 7.69 9.40 4.03
N GLN A 76 6.99 9.31 2.90
CA GLN A 76 5.52 9.39 2.87
C GLN A 76 4.83 8.09 3.29
N LEU A 77 5.50 6.96 3.06
CA LEU A 77 4.99 5.62 3.35
C LEU A 77 5.95 4.84 4.22
N ILE A 78 5.40 3.88 4.96
CA ILE A 78 6.13 2.91 5.77
C ILE A 78 5.68 1.53 5.34
N ALA A 79 6.63 0.68 4.96
CA ALA A 79 6.35 -0.73 4.74
C ALA A 79 6.56 -1.50 6.05
N ILE A 80 5.57 -2.27 6.44
CA ILE A 80 5.58 -3.10 7.63
C ILE A 80 5.28 -4.54 7.23
N ALA A 81 6.22 -5.44 7.48
CA ALA A 81 6.08 -6.87 7.25
C ALA A 81 5.54 -7.55 8.52
N TRP A 82 4.47 -8.32 8.34
CA TRP A 82 3.79 -9.05 9.41
C TRP A 82 3.98 -10.56 9.23
N SER A 83 3.73 -11.31 10.30
CA SER A 83 3.82 -12.77 10.31
C SER A 83 2.80 -13.51 9.45
N ASP A 84 1.79 -12.81 8.89
CA ASP A 84 0.82 -13.39 7.95
C ASP A 84 1.36 -13.48 6.52
N GLY A 85 2.66 -13.26 6.30
CA GLY A 85 3.28 -13.23 4.98
C GLY A 85 2.93 -11.99 4.15
N THR A 86 2.34 -10.96 4.79
CA THR A 86 1.91 -9.75 4.10
C THR A 86 2.75 -8.54 4.50
N VAL A 87 3.05 -7.70 3.53
CA VAL A 87 3.65 -6.38 3.72
C VAL A 87 2.56 -5.34 3.56
N ARG A 88 2.27 -4.60 4.62
CA ARG A 88 1.31 -3.50 4.60
C ARG A 88 2.04 -2.18 4.50
N LEU A 89 1.61 -1.35 3.55
CA LEU A 89 2.07 0.02 3.41
C LEU A 89 1.14 0.94 4.21
N ILE A 90 1.69 1.74 5.11
CA ILE A 90 0.94 2.70 5.95
C ILE A 90 1.39 4.11 5.60
N GLY A 91 0.43 5.04 5.54
CA GLY A 91 0.71 6.46 5.38
C GLY A 91 1.42 7.04 6.61
N ALA A 92 2.41 7.89 6.40
CA ALA A 92 3.08 8.59 7.51
C ALA A 92 2.15 9.56 8.27
N GLU A 93 1.06 9.99 7.64
CA GLU A 93 0.10 10.97 8.17
C GLU A 93 -1.24 10.33 8.56
N SER A 94 -1.67 9.33 7.81
CA SER A 94 -2.86 8.54 8.11
C SER A 94 -2.42 7.18 8.64
N ASN A 95 -2.79 6.85 9.88
CA ASN A 95 -2.61 5.53 10.49
C ASN A 95 -3.44 4.42 9.79
N LYS A 96 -3.62 4.53 8.48
CA LYS A 96 -4.40 3.65 7.64
C LYS A 96 -3.47 2.94 6.68
N THR A 97 -3.77 1.66 6.46
CA THR A 97 -3.09 0.84 5.48
C THR A 97 -3.50 1.29 4.09
N VAL A 98 -2.55 1.81 3.33
CA VAL A 98 -2.67 2.30 1.95
C VAL A 98 -2.74 1.13 0.98
N HIS A 99 -1.88 0.12 1.21
CA HIS A 99 -1.77 -1.03 0.34
C HIS A 99 -1.35 -2.28 1.11
N LYS A 100 -1.74 -3.46 0.60
CA LYS A 100 -1.36 -4.76 1.13
C LYS A 100 -0.74 -5.57 0.00
N ILE A 101 0.47 -6.06 0.24
CA ILE A 101 1.22 -6.90 -0.69
C ILE A 101 1.35 -8.28 -0.05
N THR A 102 0.78 -9.29 -0.69
CA THR A 102 0.94 -10.69 -0.27
C THR A 102 2.22 -11.23 -0.89
N VAL A 103 3.22 -11.51 -0.06
CA VAL A 103 4.53 -11.99 -0.51
C VAL A 103 4.53 -13.51 -0.67
N SER A 104 3.78 -14.18 0.18
CA SER A 104 3.61 -15.64 0.18
C SER A 104 2.24 -15.99 0.75
N GLU A 105 1.62 -17.04 0.22
CA GLU A 105 0.38 -17.62 0.73
C GLU A 105 0.62 -18.76 1.72
N GLU A 106 1.88 -19.19 1.87
CA GLU A 106 2.28 -20.23 2.82
C GLU A 106 2.33 -19.67 4.24
N GLU A 107 1.57 -20.28 5.16
CA GLU A 107 1.36 -19.82 6.54
C GLU A 107 2.66 -19.76 7.38
N ASP A 108 3.71 -20.48 7.00
CA ASP A 108 4.98 -20.58 7.74
C ASP A 108 6.11 -19.69 7.15
N THR A 109 5.77 -18.69 6.35
CA THR A 109 6.78 -17.81 5.73
C THR A 109 7.04 -16.54 6.53
N GLU A 110 8.24 -16.44 7.10
CA GLU A 110 8.71 -15.22 7.73
C GLU A 110 9.48 -14.32 6.75
N VAL A 111 9.32 -13.01 6.91
CA VAL A 111 10.07 -11.98 6.19
C VAL A 111 11.38 -11.72 6.93
N THR A 112 12.47 -12.14 6.32
CA THR A 112 13.83 -12.05 6.88
C THR A 112 14.49 -10.70 6.58
N CYS A 113 14.17 -10.09 5.44
CA CYS A 113 14.70 -8.81 5.02
C CYS A 113 13.63 -7.98 4.30
N LEU A 114 13.56 -6.69 4.62
CA LEU A 114 12.72 -5.72 3.95
C LEU A 114 13.57 -4.50 3.65
N ALA A 115 13.65 -4.11 2.38
CA ALA A 115 14.42 -2.95 1.96
C ALA A 115 13.63 -2.14 0.94
N TRP A 116 13.72 -0.81 1.07
CA TRP A 116 13.11 0.12 0.14
C TRP A 116 14.16 1.10 -0.35
N THR A 117 14.41 1.11 -1.65
CA THR A 117 15.41 1.96 -2.28
C THR A 117 14.80 2.77 -3.40
N THR A 118 15.51 3.80 -3.84
CA THR A 118 15.14 4.59 -5.01
C THR A 118 16.21 4.42 -6.07
N TYR A 119 15.78 4.27 -7.32
CA TYR A 119 16.61 4.42 -8.49
C TYR A 119 16.21 5.72 -9.18
N SER A 120 17.13 6.68 -9.21
CA SER A 120 16.96 7.87 -10.03
C SER A 120 17.54 7.55 -11.39
N ALA A 121 16.67 7.45 -12.38
CA ALA A 121 17.10 7.51 -13.75
C ALA A 121 17.70 8.88 -13.95
N ALA A 122 19.02 8.96 -14.10
CA ALA A 122 19.65 10.18 -14.56
C ALA A 122 19.16 10.39 -16.00
N SER A 123 17.99 11.03 -16.16
CA SER A 123 17.73 11.75 -17.38
C SER A 123 18.84 12.80 -17.41
N LYS A 124 19.74 12.73 -18.39
CA LYS A 124 20.57 13.89 -18.67
C LYS A 124 19.57 14.99 -18.96
N SER A 125 19.41 15.92 -18.02
CA SER A 125 18.68 17.14 -18.29
C SER A 125 19.26 17.69 -19.58
N LEU A 126 18.42 18.13 -20.52
CA LEU A 126 18.91 18.78 -21.73
C LEU A 126 19.85 19.95 -21.39
N GLY A 127 19.79 20.52 -20.17
CA GLY A 127 20.79 21.46 -19.66
C GLY A 127 22.20 20.88 -19.53
N ASP A 128 22.34 19.62 -19.10
CA ASP A 128 23.63 18.92 -19.04
C ASP A 128 24.11 18.55 -20.45
N ILE A 129 23.20 18.08 -21.33
CA ILE A 129 23.51 17.80 -22.74
C ILE A 129 23.92 19.07 -23.49
N LEU A 130 23.22 20.20 -23.24
CA LEU A 130 23.52 21.51 -23.82
C LEU A 130 24.75 22.16 -23.18
N SER A 131 25.14 21.79 -21.96
CA SER A 131 26.43 22.22 -21.39
C SER A 131 27.61 21.50 -22.06
N GLU A 132 27.46 20.20 -22.37
CA GLU A 132 28.42 19.43 -23.16
C GLU A 132 28.44 19.88 -24.63
N ALA A 133 27.27 20.05 -25.26
CA ALA A 133 27.12 20.48 -26.66
C ALA A 133 27.34 21.99 -26.86
N GLY A 134 27.20 22.80 -25.80
CA GLY A 134 27.43 24.23 -25.81
C GLY A 134 28.89 24.58 -26.09
N SER A 135 29.83 23.65 -25.88
CA SER A 135 31.21 23.77 -26.34
C SER A 135 31.32 23.65 -27.87
N LEU A 136 30.54 22.76 -28.50
CA LEU A 136 30.55 22.50 -29.94
C LEU A 136 29.77 23.56 -30.75
N TRP A 137 28.74 24.17 -30.15
CA TRP A 137 27.89 25.15 -30.83
C TRP A 137 28.36 26.59 -30.66
N LYS A 138 29.23 26.87 -29.68
CA LYS A 138 29.83 28.20 -29.50
C LYS A 138 30.71 28.63 -30.68
N ASP A 139 31.35 27.67 -31.35
CA ASP A 139 32.19 27.92 -32.51
C ASP A 139 31.40 28.01 -33.82
N ALA A 140 30.18 27.44 -33.87
CA ALA A 140 29.31 27.47 -35.05
C ALA A 140 28.34 28.68 -35.07
N ALA A 141 28.06 29.28 -33.91
CA ALA A 141 27.13 30.40 -33.77
C ALA A 141 27.84 31.73 -33.49
N GLY A 142 28.85 32.06 -34.29
CA GLY A 142 29.35 33.43 -34.45
C GLY A 142 28.36 34.28 -35.25
N GLY A 143 27.14 34.48 -34.74
CA GLY A 143 26.11 35.18 -35.50
C GLY A 143 24.72 35.11 -34.90
N GLY A 144 24.50 35.88 -33.84
CA GLY A 144 23.22 36.51 -33.49
C GLY A 144 21.93 35.68 -33.63
N LEU A 145 21.59 34.90 -32.60
CA LEU A 145 20.19 34.59 -32.28
C LEU A 145 19.97 34.73 -30.77
N LYS A 146 19.62 35.96 -30.34
CA LYS A 146 18.97 36.22 -29.05
C LYS A 146 17.51 35.76 -29.15
N GLY A 147 17.29 34.47 -29.00
CA GLY A 147 15.98 33.87 -28.81
C GLY A 147 16.11 32.76 -27.78
N LYS A 148 15.27 32.75 -26.76
CA LYS A 148 15.25 31.73 -25.70
C LYS A 148 15.40 30.34 -26.34
N SER A 149 16.52 29.70 -26.02
CA SER A 149 16.98 28.43 -26.57
C SER A 149 15.86 27.41 -26.68
N ALA A 150 15.73 26.84 -27.87
CA ALA A 150 14.81 25.78 -28.24
C ALA A 150 14.79 24.66 -27.19
N GLN A 151 13.73 24.64 -26.38
CA GLN A 151 13.28 23.44 -25.69
C GLN A 151 12.81 22.48 -26.79
N LEU A 152 13.58 21.43 -27.06
CA LEU A 152 13.06 20.29 -27.82
C LEU A 152 12.16 19.52 -26.84
N LEU A 153 10.88 19.90 -26.83
CA LEU A 153 9.83 19.28 -26.01
C LEU A 153 9.73 17.80 -26.37
N ASP A 154 9.88 16.92 -25.38
CA ASP A 154 9.48 15.52 -25.53
C ASP A 154 7.96 15.46 -25.38
N LEU A 155 7.29 15.76 -26.50
CA LEU A 155 5.87 16.09 -26.57
C LEU A 155 4.95 15.02 -25.93
N PRO A 156 5.19 13.70 -26.07
CA PRO A 156 4.43 12.67 -25.36
C PRO A 156 4.59 12.75 -23.83
N ARG A 157 5.79 13.09 -23.35
CA ARG A 157 6.12 13.17 -21.94
C ARG A 157 5.52 14.41 -21.29
N ASP A 158 5.59 15.55 -21.98
CA ASP A 158 4.97 16.79 -21.54
C ASP A 158 3.43 16.67 -21.54
N LEU A 159 2.84 15.98 -22.53
CA LEU A 159 1.41 15.66 -22.55
C LEU A 159 1.01 14.73 -21.39
N ALA A 160 1.83 13.72 -21.08
CA ALA A 160 1.54 12.79 -20.00
C ALA A 160 1.75 13.38 -18.60
N ALA A 161 2.61 14.40 -18.49
CA ALA A 161 2.83 15.21 -17.30
C ALA A 161 1.75 16.28 -17.09
N ILE A 162 0.81 16.46 -18.02
CA ILE A 162 -0.35 17.34 -17.79
C ILE A 162 -1.16 16.77 -16.63
N ASP A 163 -1.24 17.56 -15.56
CA ASP A 163 -2.00 17.22 -14.37
C ASP A 163 -3.50 17.38 -14.62
N ILE A 164 -4.09 16.36 -15.24
CA ILE A 164 -5.54 16.23 -15.44
C ILE A 164 -6.24 16.01 -14.09
N GLU A 165 -5.57 15.49 -13.08
CA GLU A 165 -6.18 15.10 -11.80
C GLU A 165 -6.69 16.33 -11.03
N SER A 166 -5.99 17.46 -11.15
CA SER A 166 -6.46 18.75 -10.62
C SER A 166 -7.79 19.23 -11.23
N SER A 167 -8.12 18.79 -12.44
CA SER A 167 -9.32 19.19 -13.19
C SER A 167 -10.51 18.24 -12.97
N LEU A 168 -10.26 17.02 -12.46
CA LEU A 168 -11.28 16.02 -12.24
C LEU A 168 -12.02 16.26 -10.91
N PRO A 169 -13.33 15.92 -10.83
CA PRO A 169 -14.06 16.00 -9.58
C PRO A 169 -13.45 15.04 -8.56
N LYS A 170 -13.22 15.53 -7.34
CA LYS A 170 -12.64 14.71 -6.26
C LYS A 170 -13.63 13.64 -5.83
N LEU A 171 -13.14 12.41 -5.67
CA LEU A 171 -13.94 11.27 -5.21
C LEU A 171 -14.50 11.51 -3.80
N SER A 172 -15.69 10.97 -3.54
CA SER A 172 -16.34 11.06 -2.24
C SER A 172 -15.74 10.09 -1.22
N VAL A 173 -15.91 10.40 0.06
CA VAL A 173 -15.50 9.51 1.15
C VAL A 173 -16.58 8.44 1.34
N LEU A 174 -16.17 7.19 1.56
CA LEU A 174 -17.09 6.07 1.77
C LEU A 174 -17.44 5.90 3.25
N PRO A 175 -18.65 5.41 3.59
CA PRO A 175 -18.95 5.02 4.97
C PRO A 175 -18.01 3.87 5.40
N SER A 176 -17.63 3.85 6.68
CA SER A 176 -16.88 2.74 7.27
C SER A 176 -17.80 1.53 7.34
N GLY A 177 -17.45 0.49 6.59
CA GLY A 177 -18.30 -0.70 6.41
C GLY A 177 -18.01 -1.82 7.40
N GLY A 178 -17.17 -1.58 8.41
CA GLY A 178 -16.72 -2.61 9.35
C GLY A 178 -15.86 -3.71 8.72
N THR A 179 -15.53 -3.61 7.43
CA THR A 179 -14.59 -4.52 6.75
C THR A 179 -13.16 -4.11 7.08
N THR A 180 -12.23 -5.06 6.99
CA THR A 180 -10.84 -4.89 7.44
C THR A 180 -10.03 -3.86 6.64
N GLU A 181 -10.58 -3.30 5.56
CA GLU A 181 -9.91 -2.37 4.65
C GLU A 181 -10.71 -1.07 4.47
N ASP A 182 -10.91 -0.32 5.56
CA ASP A 182 -11.55 1.00 5.55
C ASP A 182 -10.60 2.13 5.06
N ILE A 183 -9.98 1.90 3.91
CA ILE A 183 -8.95 2.79 3.34
C ILE A 183 -9.59 4.09 2.82
N PHE A 184 -10.76 4.00 2.19
CA PHE A 184 -11.46 5.16 1.60
C PHE A 184 -12.45 5.87 2.54
N SER A 185 -12.49 5.52 3.83
CA SER A 185 -13.44 6.12 4.78
C SER A 185 -13.01 7.47 5.37
N SER A 186 -11.81 7.95 5.03
CA SER A 186 -11.33 9.27 5.47
C SER A 186 -10.77 10.06 4.31
N ARG A 187 -11.10 11.35 4.25
CA ARG A 187 -10.58 12.25 3.20
C ARG A 187 -9.06 12.27 3.13
N ALA A 188 -8.37 12.33 4.26
CA ALA A 188 -6.90 12.33 4.32
C ALA A 188 -6.27 11.09 3.67
N SER A 189 -6.90 9.91 3.82
CA SER A 189 -6.38 8.68 3.23
C SER A 189 -6.70 8.57 1.73
N LEU A 190 -7.85 9.09 1.31
CA LEU A 190 -8.20 9.20 -0.11
C LEU A 190 -7.22 10.17 -0.81
N ASP A 191 -7.01 11.35 -0.22
CA ASP A 191 -6.05 12.34 -0.73
C ASP A 191 -4.60 11.81 -0.68
N ALA A 192 -4.27 10.86 0.20
CA ALA A 192 -2.97 10.20 0.22
C ALA A 192 -2.80 9.15 -0.89
N LEU A 193 -3.88 8.51 -1.33
CA LEU A 193 -3.88 7.52 -2.41
C LEU A 193 -3.92 8.13 -3.81
N PHE A 194 -4.66 9.25 -3.96
CA PHE A 194 -4.81 9.99 -5.20
C PHE A 194 -4.04 11.30 -5.13
N ARG A 195 -2.75 11.23 -4.74
CA ARG A 195 -1.87 12.40 -4.77
C ARG A 195 -1.52 12.71 -6.21
N PRO A 196 -1.60 13.99 -6.61
CA PRO A 196 -1.10 14.41 -7.91
C PRO A 196 0.39 14.05 -7.98
N PHE A 197 0.78 13.52 -9.13
CA PHE A 197 2.14 13.09 -9.37
C PHE A 197 3.11 14.28 -9.27
N ASP A 198 4.03 14.26 -8.31
CA ASP A 198 5.06 15.31 -8.20
C ASP A 198 6.05 15.15 -9.36
N PRO A 199 6.29 16.18 -10.19
CA PRO A 199 7.26 16.10 -11.29
C PRO A 199 8.67 15.76 -10.82
N LYS A 200 9.02 15.97 -9.55
CA LYS A 200 10.32 15.54 -8.97
C LYS A 200 10.44 14.03 -8.85
N ASP A 201 9.33 13.33 -8.68
CA ASP A 201 9.30 11.88 -8.57
C ASP A 201 9.25 11.21 -9.96
N ASN A 202 9.12 11.99 -11.04
CA ASN A 202 9.03 11.52 -12.43
C ASN A 202 10.23 10.67 -12.89
N ASP A 203 11.41 10.97 -12.38
CA ASP A 203 12.63 10.21 -12.72
C ASP A 203 13.03 9.22 -11.63
N SER A 204 12.24 9.12 -10.55
CA SER A 204 12.54 8.29 -9.39
C SER A 204 11.68 7.03 -9.40
N ILE A 205 12.34 5.89 -9.29
CA ILE A 205 11.73 4.57 -9.25
C ILE A 205 11.93 4.01 -7.85
N SER A 206 10.85 3.90 -7.06
CA SER A 206 10.93 3.28 -5.74
C SER A 206 10.89 1.76 -5.91
N ILE A 207 11.89 1.05 -5.38
CA ILE A 207 12.02 -0.40 -5.49
C ILE A 207 11.97 -0.97 -4.08
N MET A 208 11.06 -1.90 -3.86
CA MET A 208 10.93 -2.62 -2.61
C MET A 208 11.26 -4.09 -2.82
N ILE A 209 12.15 -4.59 -1.98
CA ILE A 209 12.64 -5.97 -2.00
C ILE A 209 12.29 -6.60 -0.66
N VAL A 210 11.62 -7.74 -0.72
CA VAL A 210 11.24 -8.55 0.43
C VAL A 210 11.89 -9.92 0.30
N GLY A 211 12.66 -10.32 1.30
CA GLY A 211 13.24 -11.65 1.40
C GLY A 211 12.47 -12.50 2.40
N THR A 212 12.17 -13.75 2.03
CA THR A 212 11.52 -14.72 2.92
C THR A 212 12.52 -15.74 3.48
N SER A 213 12.18 -16.44 4.57
CA SER A 213 12.98 -17.55 5.11
C SER A 213 13.03 -18.76 4.17
N THR A 214 12.05 -18.92 3.30
CA THR A 214 12.03 -19.93 2.24
C THR A 214 13.07 -19.65 1.16
N GLY A 215 13.68 -18.46 1.15
CA GLY A 215 14.69 -18.04 0.18
C GLY A 215 14.10 -17.43 -1.08
N HIS A 216 12.82 -17.08 -1.05
CA HIS A 216 12.19 -16.31 -2.10
C HIS A 216 12.46 -14.82 -1.92
N ILE A 217 12.67 -14.13 -3.03
CA ILE A 217 12.89 -12.70 -3.11
C ILE A 217 11.73 -12.12 -3.90
N HIS A 218 10.86 -11.39 -3.22
CA HIS A 218 9.76 -10.67 -3.83
C HIS A 218 10.20 -9.26 -4.16
N LEU A 219 9.91 -8.83 -5.39
CA LEU A 219 10.31 -7.54 -5.90
C LEU A 219 9.09 -6.78 -6.41
N SER A 220 8.95 -5.56 -5.91
CA SER A 220 7.88 -4.63 -6.28
C SER A 220 8.44 -3.24 -6.54
N ILE A 221 7.75 -2.47 -7.37
CA ILE A 221 8.14 -1.11 -7.76
C ILE A 221 6.95 -0.15 -7.55
N PHE A 222 7.22 1.15 -7.33
CA PHE A 222 6.23 2.23 -7.20
C PHE A 222 5.09 1.90 -6.24
N ASP A 223 5.45 1.23 -5.15
CA ASP A 223 4.60 0.91 -4.01
C ASP A 223 3.60 -0.23 -4.24
N SER A 224 3.05 -0.42 -5.45
CA SER A 224 2.04 -1.48 -5.71
C SER A 224 2.32 -2.41 -6.88
N PHE A 225 3.29 -2.08 -7.75
CA PHE A 225 3.55 -2.87 -8.94
C PHE A 225 4.45 -4.07 -8.61
N VAL A 226 3.84 -5.25 -8.49
CA VAL A 226 4.57 -6.50 -8.23
C VAL A 226 5.21 -6.99 -9.53
N ILE A 227 6.55 -7.09 -9.56
CA ILE A 227 7.24 -7.76 -10.67
C ILE A 227 7.12 -9.27 -10.51
N GLY A 228 7.26 -9.76 -9.28
CA GLY A 228 7.10 -11.16 -8.97
C GLY A 228 8.00 -11.63 -7.83
N THR A 229 7.91 -12.93 -7.57
CA THR A 229 8.67 -13.63 -6.55
C THR A 229 9.66 -14.57 -7.23
N PHE A 230 10.96 -14.37 -6.95
CA PHE A 230 12.05 -15.13 -7.54
C PHE A 230 12.68 -16.05 -6.50
N PRO A 231 12.97 -17.33 -6.82
CA PRO A 231 13.77 -18.17 -5.92
C PRO A 231 15.20 -17.65 -5.84
N SER A 232 15.88 -17.93 -4.71
CA SER A 232 17.29 -17.60 -4.55
C SER A 232 18.11 -18.19 -5.71
N PRO A 233 19.04 -17.42 -6.33
CA PRO A 233 19.86 -17.93 -7.43
C PRO A 233 20.92 -18.95 -7.00
N LEU A 234 21.09 -19.14 -5.68
CA LEU A 234 21.97 -20.14 -5.10
C LEU A 234 21.31 -21.52 -5.15
N LYS A 235 22.11 -22.56 -5.44
CA LYS A 235 21.63 -23.94 -5.43
C LYS A 235 21.11 -24.28 -4.03
N SER A 236 19.79 -24.42 -3.90
CA SER A 236 19.14 -24.92 -2.71
C SER A 236 19.27 -26.45 -2.67
N SER A 237 19.72 -26.98 -1.53
CA SER A 237 19.68 -28.43 -1.27
C SER A 237 18.60 -28.71 -0.23
N LYS A 238 18.14 -29.96 -0.11
CA LYS A 238 17.15 -30.36 0.91
C LYS A 238 17.56 -29.97 2.35
N THR A 239 18.85 -29.76 2.59
CA THR A 239 19.45 -29.44 3.90
C THR A 239 20.01 -28.01 4.01
N SER A 240 19.92 -27.19 2.95
CA SER A 240 20.43 -25.81 2.96
C SER A 240 19.49 -24.88 2.22
N ARG A 241 18.84 -24.00 2.98
CA ARG A 241 18.06 -22.87 2.46
C ARG A 241 18.90 -21.60 2.57
N HIS A 242 18.79 -20.74 1.57
CA HIS A 242 19.50 -19.46 1.54
C HIS A 242 18.51 -18.34 1.77
N GLN A 243 18.64 -17.62 2.87
CA GLN A 243 17.75 -16.50 3.21
C GLN A 243 18.46 -15.17 2.98
N LEU A 244 17.70 -14.15 2.57
CA LEU A 244 18.21 -12.79 2.38
C LEU A 244 18.31 -12.10 3.75
N ILE A 245 19.50 -11.61 4.11
CA ILE A 245 19.69 -10.87 5.37
C ILE A 245 19.67 -9.37 5.13
N ARG A 246 20.42 -8.92 4.11
CA ARG A 246 20.55 -7.49 3.80
C ARG A 246 20.52 -7.25 2.32
N HIS A 247 19.96 -6.10 1.98
CA HIS A 247 19.99 -5.51 0.66
C HIS A 247 20.64 -4.13 0.73
N ALA A 248 21.42 -3.81 -0.29
CA ALA A 248 21.93 -2.47 -0.52
C ALA A 248 21.89 -2.16 -2.02
N SER A 249 21.59 -0.92 -2.38
CA SER A 249 21.71 -0.45 -3.76
C SER A 249 22.15 1.01 -3.78
N HIS A 250 22.73 1.42 -4.90
CA HIS A 250 23.09 2.82 -5.12
C HIS A 250 22.01 3.49 -5.98
N PRO A 251 21.54 4.72 -5.67
CA PRO A 251 20.43 5.33 -6.39
C PRO A 251 20.66 5.58 -7.88
N ARG A 252 21.92 5.61 -8.33
CA ARG A 252 22.28 5.82 -9.75
C ARG A 252 22.66 4.53 -10.51
N HIS A 253 22.71 3.39 -9.84
CA HIS A 253 23.10 2.13 -10.47
C HIS A 253 21.98 1.09 -10.34
N ALA A 254 21.70 0.39 -11.44
CA ALA A 254 20.72 -0.69 -11.47
C ALA A 254 21.23 -2.02 -10.85
N VAL A 255 22.39 -1.98 -10.18
CA VAL A 255 22.98 -3.13 -9.49
C VAL A 255 22.58 -3.08 -8.02
N HIS A 256 21.92 -4.15 -7.58
CA HIS A 256 21.50 -4.37 -6.21
C HIS A 256 22.41 -5.44 -5.59
N GLY A 257 23.03 -5.13 -4.46
CA GLY A 257 23.81 -6.08 -3.68
C GLY A 257 22.92 -6.83 -2.69
N LEU A 258 22.87 -8.15 -2.81
CA LEU A 258 22.13 -9.04 -1.91
C LEU A 258 23.11 -9.83 -1.05
N LEU A 259 22.95 -9.76 0.26
CA LEU A 259 23.70 -10.58 1.21
C LEU A 259 22.81 -11.71 1.70
N MET A 260 23.15 -12.93 1.30
CA MET A 260 22.41 -14.14 1.64
C MET A 260 23.19 -14.99 2.65
N LYS A 261 22.47 -15.66 3.55
CA LYS A 261 23.04 -16.63 4.49
C LYS A 261 22.44 -18.00 4.25
N SER A 262 23.30 -19.01 4.24
CA SER A 262 22.87 -20.40 4.31
C SER A 262 22.46 -20.74 5.74
N THR A 263 21.26 -21.28 5.90
CA THR A 263 20.70 -21.79 7.17
C THR A 263 21.17 -23.23 7.48
N SER A 264 22.12 -23.77 6.70
CA SER A 264 22.65 -25.11 6.96
C SER A 264 23.48 -25.16 8.26
N THR A 265 23.27 -26.18 9.07
CA THR A 265 23.94 -26.40 10.36
C THR A 265 25.40 -26.81 10.25
N LEU A 266 25.84 -27.27 9.07
CA LEU A 266 27.16 -27.89 8.88
C LEU A 266 28.21 -26.90 8.35
N VAL A 267 27.82 -25.96 7.48
CA VAL A 267 28.69 -24.89 6.94
C VAL A 267 27.85 -23.62 6.78
N GLY A 268 27.92 -22.73 7.77
CA GLY A 268 27.34 -21.39 7.65
C GLY A 268 28.14 -20.57 6.64
N GLY A 269 27.56 -20.33 5.47
CA GLY A 269 28.15 -19.49 4.41
C GLY A 269 27.41 -18.18 4.28
N LEU A 270 28.17 -17.08 4.17
CA LEU A 270 27.65 -15.79 3.70
C LEU A 270 27.97 -15.66 2.21
N PHE A 271 26.95 -15.37 1.41
CA PHE A 271 27.06 -15.23 -0.03
C PHE A 271 26.69 -13.80 -0.42
N PHE A 272 27.56 -13.16 -1.20
CA PHE A 272 27.25 -11.89 -1.84
C PHE A 272 26.80 -12.16 -3.27
N VAL A 273 25.57 -11.78 -3.59
CA VAL A 273 24.94 -11.99 -4.90
C VAL A 273 24.59 -10.62 -5.49
N PRO A 274 25.27 -10.17 -6.55
CA PRO A 274 24.86 -8.99 -7.29
C PRO A 274 23.65 -9.33 -8.18
N MET A 275 22.59 -8.54 -8.07
CA MET A 275 21.39 -8.61 -8.91
C MET A 275 21.34 -7.37 -9.80
N HIS A 276 21.30 -7.57 -11.12
CA HIS A 276 21.21 -6.48 -12.09
C HIS A 276 19.78 -6.35 -12.63
N LEU A 277 19.13 -5.22 -12.36
CA LEU A 277 17.77 -4.93 -12.83
C LEU A 277 17.82 -4.19 -14.18
N GLY A 278 18.06 -4.94 -15.27
CA GLY A 278 18.28 -4.34 -16.60
C GLY A 278 17.11 -3.55 -17.18
N PHE A 279 15.87 -3.82 -16.73
CA PHE A 279 14.71 -3.05 -17.16
C PHE A 279 14.78 -1.58 -16.69
N LEU A 280 15.48 -1.29 -15.58
CA LEU A 280 15.66 0.08 -15.09
C LEU A 280 16.56 0.91 -16.01
N THR A 281 17.54 0.30 -16.66
CA THR A 281 18.44 1.01 -17.58
C THR A 281 17.82 1.21 -18.95
N SER A 282 16.97 0.28 -19.40
CA SER A 282 16.45 0.30 -20.77
C SER A 282 15.23 1.21 -20.97
N SER A 283 14.35 1.34 -19.97
CA SER A 283 13.05 2.02 -20.14
C SER A 283 12.62 2.82 -18.92
N SER A 284 13.55 3.47 -18.21
CA SER A 284 13.23 4.13 -16.93
C SER A 284 12.20 5.27 -17.00
N SER A 285 12.26 6.12 -18.04
CA SER A 285 11.38 7.28 -18.16
C SER A 285 9.92 6.91 -18.34
N ASP A 286 9.65 5.87 -19.13
CA ASP A 286 8.29 5.44 -19.43
C ASP A 286 7.73 4.59 -18.30
N LEU A 287 8.62 3.90 -17.57
CA LEU A 287 8.26 3.00 -16.48
C LEU A 287 7.72 3.78 -15.28
N SER A 288 8.28 4.93 -14.94
CA SER A 288 7.72 5.78 -13.87
C SER A 288 6.34 6.31 -14.20
N LEU A 289 6.14 6.77 -15.43
CA LEU A 289 4.84 7.21 -15.92
C LEU A 289 3.83 6.06 -15.91
N LEU A 290 4.18 4.91 -16.50
CA LEU A 290 3.31 3.74 -16.56
C LEU A 290 2.93 3.28 -15.15
N ALA A 291 3.89 3.23 -14.24
CA ALA A 291 3.63 2.77 -12.89
C ALA A 291 2.77 3.74 -12.09
N SER A 292 2.97 5.06 -12.23
CA SER A 292 2.11 6.05 -11.58
C SER A 292 0.64 5.92 -12.04
N ARG A 293 0.42 5.83 -13.35
CA ARG A 293 -0.92 5.69 -13.94
C ARG A 293 -1.53 4.32 -13.63
N SER A 294 -0.72 3.26 -13.60
CA SER A 294 -1.16 1.92 -13.21
C SER A 294 -1.56 1.86 -11.73
N SER A 295 -0.80 2.49 -10.84
CA SER A 295 -1.13 2.58 -9.42
C SER A 295 -2.42 3.39 -9.19
N ALA A 296 -2.57 4.53 -9.89
CA ALA A 296 -3.80 5.32 -9.85
C ALA A 296 -5.02 4.51 -10.33
N LEU A 297 -4.88 3.76 -11.43
CA LEU A 297 -5.92 2.86 -11.94
C LEU A 297 -6.26 1.76 -10.93
N GLN A 298 -5.25 1.13 -10.32
CA GLN A 298 -5.44 0.08 -9.32
C GLN A 298 -6.18 0.62 -8.08
N ASN A 299 -5.84 1.83 -7.63
CA ASN A 299 -6.53 2.48 -6.52
C ASN A 299 -7.98 2.83 -6.87
N LEU A 300 -8.25 3.25 -8.12
CA LEU A 300 -9.60 3.52 -8.61
C LEU A 300 -10.44 2.23 -8.73
N LEU A 301 -9.85 1.14 -9.22
CA LEU A 301 -10.51 -0.18 -9.23
C LEU A 301 -10.83 -0.66 -7.81
N ARG A 302 -9.91 -0.48 -6.85
CA ARG A 302 -10.14 -0.78 -5.44
C ARG A 302 -11.29 0.06 -4.87
N TYR A 303 -11.36 1.35 -5.21
CA TYR A 303 -12.44 2.23 -4.80
C TYR A 303 -13.80 1.75 -5.34
N ILE A 304 -13.88 1.43 -6.64
CA ILE A 304 -15.11 0.91 -7.26
C ILE A 304 -15.53 -0.41 -6.60
N HIS A 305 -14.59 -1.32 -6.37
CA HIS A 305 -14.89 -2.59 -5.70
C HIS A 305 -15.46 -2.36 -4.30
N GLN A 306 -14.85 -1.47 -3.51
CA GLN A 306 -15.36 -1.16 -2.16
C GLN A 306 -16.75 -0.53 -2.20
N VAL A 307 -17.04 0.35 -3.17
CA VAL A 307 -18.40 0.90 -3.39
C VAL A 307 -19.39 -0.22 -3.66
N GLN A 308 -19.05 -1.17 -4.53
CA GLN A 308 -19.93 -2.30 -4.86
C GLN A 308 -20.21 -3.17 -3.63
N THR A 309 -19.20 -3.49 -2.83
CA THR A 309 -19.36 -4.28 -1.60
C THR A 309 -20.23 -3.55 -0.58
N LEU A 310 -20.01 -2.25 -0.38
CA LEU A 310 -20.83 -1.44 0.53
C LEU A 310 -22.28 -1.34 0.04
N MET A 311 -22.50 -1.13 -1.26
CA MET A 311 -23.84 -1.07 -1.83
C MET A 311 -24.58 -2.41 -1.67
N ALA A 312 -23.90 -3.54 -1.88
CA ALA A 312 -24.47 -4.85 -1.65
C ALA A 312 -24.80 -5.10 -0.17
N ALA A 313 -23.91 -4.69 0.75
CA ALA A 313 -24.11 -4.84 2.19
C ALA A 313 -25.27 -3.98 2.71
N GLU A 314 -25.36 -2.72 2.28
CA GLU A 314 -26.49 -1.83 2.61
C GLU A 314 -27.80 -2.38 2.05
N TYR A 315 -27.81 -2.83 0.78
CA TYR A 315 -28.99 -3.46 0.20
C TYR A 315 -29.42 -4.69 1.01
N GLN A 316 -28.50 -5.57 1.36
CA GLN A 316 -28.79 -6.73 2.20
C GLN A 316 -29.32 -6.33 3.56
N ALA A 317 -28.72 -5.34 4.23
CA ALA A 317 -29.20 -4.83 5.52
C ALA A 317 -30.62 -4.25 5.42
N THR A 318 -30.95 -3.56 4.32
CA THR A 318 -32.33 -3.08 4.09
C THR A 318 -33.33 -4.18 3.79
N GLN A 319 -32.89 -5.33 3.26
CA GLN A 319 -33.75 -6.48 2.97
C GLN A 319 -33.88 -7.48 4.13
N ASP A 320 -32.88 -7.59 4.99
CA ASP A 320 -32.84 -8.54 6.10
C ASP A 320 -34.00 -8.32 7.09
N LEU A 321 -34.36 -7.07 7.37
CA LEU A 321 -35.44 -6.76 8.30
C LEU A 321 -36.81 -7.10 7.70
N PRO A 322 -37.19 -6.61 6.49
CA PRO A 322 -38.42 -7.02 5.84
C PRO A 322 -38.52 -8.54 5.58
N SER A 323 -37.43 -9.19 5.15
CA SER A 323 -37.45 -10.64 4.89
C SER A 323 -37.68 -11.47 6.15
N ARG A 324 -37.14 -11.05 7.30
CA ARG A 324 -37.47 -11.70 8.59
C ARG A 324 -38.94 -11.54 8.96
N PHE A 325 -39.51 -10.34 8.78
CA PHE A 325 -40.93 -10.13 9.06
C PHE A 325 -41.83 -10.96 8.13
N LEU A 326 -41.52 -10.98 6.83
CA LEU A 326 -42.27 -11.79 5.86
C LEU A 326 -42.13 -13.29 6.16
N GLY A 327 -40.94 -13.74 6.56
CA GLY A 327 -40.70 -15.14 6.95
C GLY A 327 -41.50 -15.56 8.17
N ASN A 328 -41.57 -14.71 9.21
CA ASN A 328 -42.34 -15.01 10.43
C ASN A 328 -43.84 -15.25 10.11
N ILE A 329 -44.43 -14.45 9.23
CA ILE A 329 -45.85 -14.59 8.83
C ILE A 329 -46.06 -15.80 7.94
N ASP A 330 -45.15 -16.05 7.00
CA ASP A 330 -45.26 -17.21 6.13
C ASP A 330 -45.20 -18.50 6.96
N GLU A 331 -44.46 -18.52 8.09
CA GLU A 331 -44.51 -19.59 9.07
C GLU A 331 -45.86 -19.69 9.78
N THR A 332 -46.41 -18.59 10.33
CA THR A 332 -47.72 -18.63 11.04
C THR A 332 -48.88 -19.01 10.12
N LEU A 333 -48.89 -18.48 8.90
CA LEU A 333 -49.88 -18.81 7.88
C LEU A 333 -49.76 -20.27 7.46
N GLY A 334 -48.54 -20.79 7.36
CA GLY A 334 -48.22 -22.19 7.06
C GLY A 334 -48.78 -23.19 8.08
N GLU A 335 -48.86 -22.81 9.36
CA GLU A 335 -49.43 -23.65 10.42
C GLU A 335 -50.95 -23.83 10.27
N HIS A 336 -51.64 -22.83 9.70
CA HIS A 336 -53.10 -22.79 9.56
C HIS A 336 -53.58 -23.08 8.12
N GLY A 337 -52.66 -23.26 7.16
CA GLY A 337 -52.89 -23.74 5.79
C GLY A 337 -51.71 -23.47 4.83
N ASP A 338 -51.78 -23.92 3.58
CA ASP A 338 -50.74 -23.65 2.55
C ASP A 338 -50.84 -22.22 1.97
N TRP A 339 -50.92 -21.20 2.82
CA TRP A 339 -50.98 -19.80 2.40
C TRP A 339 -49.63 -19.10 2.60
N THR A 340 -49.15 -18.43 1.56
CA THR A 340 -48.08 -17.43 1.68
C THR A 340 -48.68 -16.02 1.72
N ILE A 341 -47.90 -15.05 2.19
CA ILE A 341 -48.38 -13.69 2.39
C ILE A 341 -48.84 -13.01 1.09
N ALA A 342 -48.19 -13.30 -0.05
CA ALA A 342 -48.55 -12.70 -1.34
C ALA A 342 -49.97 -13.14 -1.82
N PRO A 343 -50.32 -14.44 -1.84
CA PRO A 343 -51.69 -14.90 -2.04
C PRO A 343 -52.70 -14.37 -1.02
N ALA A 344 -52.32 -14.26 0.25
CA ALA A 344 -53.21 -13.77 1.31
C ALA A 344 -53.57 -12.29 1.12
N LEU A 345 -52.57 -11.44 0.80
CA LEU A 345 -52.79 -10.03 0.45
C LEU A 345 -53.56 -9.89 -0.86
N TYR A 346 -53.30 -10.75 -1.85
CA TYR A 346 -54.06 -10.76 -3.10
C TYR A 346 -55.54 -11.10 -2.86
N HIS A 347 -55.82 -12.11 -2.03
CA HIS A 347 -57.19 -12.46 -1.62
C HIS A 347 -57.88 -11.30 -0.94
N GLN A 348 -57.19 -10.60 -0.03
CA GLN A 348 -57.72 -9.40 0.63
C GLN A 348 -58.11 -8.31 -0.38
N VAL A 349 -57.24 -8.02 -1.36
CA VAL A 349 -57.52 -6.99 -2.39
C VAL A 349 -58.71 -7.38 -3.26
N VAL A 350 -58.85 -8.66 -3.62
CA VAL A 350 -59.91 -9.13 -4.53
C VAL A 350 -61.26 -9.30 -3.84
N THR A 351 -61.26 -9.82 -2.61
CA THR A 351 -62.51 -10.20 -1.89
C THR A 351 -62.94 -9.18 -0.84
N GLY A 352 -62.04 -8.27 -0.44
CA GLY A 352 -62.24 -7.39 0.70
C GLY A 352 -62.18 -8.11 2.06
N HIS A 353 -61.96 -9.43 2.09
CA HIS A 353 -61.89 -10.21 3.31
C HIS A 353 -60.43 -10.44 3.72
N THR A 354 -60.07 -9.92 4.90
CA THR A 354 -58.77 -10.13 5.56
C THR A 354 -58.80 -11.41 6.38
N LEU A 355 -57.82 -12.29 6.18
CA LEU A 355 -57.55 -13.39 7.10
C LEU A 355 -57.25 -12.82 8.50
N PRO A 356 -57.75 -13.44 9.59
CA PRO A 356 -57.61 -12.92 10.95
C PRO A 356 -56.14 -12.79 11.36
N GLU A 357 -55.28 -13.72 10.96
CA GLU A 357 -53.84 -13.69 11.29
C GLU A 357 -53.09 -12.55 10.58
N VAL A 358 -53.41 -12.30 9.30
CA VAL A 358 -52.84 -11.16 8.57
C VAL A 358 -53.32 -9.84 9.16
N LYS A 359 -54.56 -9.80 9.69
CA LYS A 359 -55.11 -8.62 10.34
C LYS A 359 -54.44 -8.35 11.69
N GLU A 360 -54.25 -9.37 12.53
CA GLU A 360 -53.54 -9.28 13.81
C GLU A 360 -52.09 -8.84 13.57
N TRP A 361 -51.40 -9.46 12.62
CA TRP A 361 -50.05 -9.07 12.24
C TRP A 361 -49.95 -7.61 11.74
N LEU A 362 -50.83 -7.18 10.85
CA LEU A 362 -50.82 -5.81 10.32
C LEU A 362 -51.13 -4.75 11.38
N VAL A 363 -52.03 -5.04 12.32
CA VAL A 363 -52.53 -4.07 13.30
C VAL A 363 -51.68 -4.05 14.57
N ASP A 364 -51.26 -5.22 15.05
CA ASP A 364 -50.63 -5.34 16.37
C ASP A 364 -49.10 -5.44 16.26
N GLU A 365 -48.55 -6.12 15.25
CA GLU A 365 -47.09 -6.27 15.12
C GLU A 365 -46.43 -5.20 14.24
N LEU A 366 -47.05 -4.85 13.10
CA LEU A 366 -46.47 -3.89 12.16
C LEU A 366 -46.76 -2.44 12.52
N ALA A 367 -47.93 -2.14 13.10
CA ALA A 367 -48.33 -0.75 13.38
C ALA A 367 -47.84 -0.20 14.74
N GLU A 368 -47.45 -1.07 15.68
CA GLU A 368 -46.87 -0.65 16.97
C GLU A 368 -45.35 -0.35 16.89
N ARG A 369 -44.70 -0.59 15.73
CA ARG A 369 -43.27 -0.33 15.47
C ARG A 369 -43.06 0.69 14.36
#